data_AF-A0A966QAV2-F1
#
_entry.id   AF-A0A966QAV2-F1
#
_cell.length_a   1.000
_cell.length_b   1.000
_cell.length_c   1.000
_cell.angle_alpha   90.00
_cell.angle_beta   90.00
_cell.angle_gamma   90.00
#
_symmetry.space_group_name_H-M   'P 1'
#
loop_
_entity.id
_entity.type
_entity.pdbx_description
1 polymer ?
#
loop_
_entity_poly.entity_id
_entity_poly.type
_entity_poly.pdbx_seq_one_letter_code
_entity_poly.pdbx_strand_id
1 'polypeptide(L)'
;MNAADQAQSLEVAQAIASVAALFRGYFPDARANLTPWRDDPLTRAFAQAESLDLSFHFPGWSPRLECRSLLVQLQLECAPAAAGAPAGRPRLLGVLIRGLTYESERWRLATMGDWQPSGTHRPHPAVTEALQAFCRELFALFEDHGQGQAQDQAA
;
A
#
# COMPACT_ATOMS: atom_id res chain seq x y z
N MET A 1 -6.84 -6.74 -2.96
CA MET A 1 -8.16 -6.68 -2.29
C MET A 1 -8.20 -5.48 -1.37
N ASN A 2 -9.39 -5.03 -0.91
CA ASN A 2 -9.46 -4.00 0.11
C ASN A 2 -8.69 -4.44 1.36
N ALA A 3 -7.90 -3.55 1.95
CA ALA A 3 -7.20 -3.85 3.20
C ALA A 3 -8.17 -4.26 4.32
N ALA A 4 -9.35 -3.64 4.40
CA ALA A 4 -10.36 -4.00 5.41
C ALA A 4 -10.81 -5.47 5.31
N ASP A 5 -11.00 -5.99 4.09
CA ASP A 5 -11.46 -7.37 3.87
C ASP A 5 -10.40 -8.40 4.29
N GLN A 6 -9.13 -8.01 4.27
CA GLN A 6 -7.97 -8.85 4.58
C GLN A 6 -7.57 -8.79 6.06
N ALA A 7 -8.16 -7.89 6.86
CA ALA A 7 -7.87 -7.71 8.29
C ALA A 7 -8.50 -8.82 9.16
N GLN A 8 -8.21 -10.08 8.83
CA GLN A 8 -8.78 -11.27 9.48
C GLN A 8 -7.93 -11.80 10.64
N SER A 9 -6.73 -11.25 10.83
CA SER A 9 -5.87 -11.52 11.98
C SER A 9 -5.34 -10.22 12.59
N LEU A 10 -4.88 -10.30 13.85
CA LEU A 10 -4.30 -9.17 14.56
C LEU A 10 -3.04 -8.65 13.84
N GLU A 11 -2.21 -9.55 13.34
CA GLU A 11 -0.94 -9.24 12.65
C GLU A 11 -1.19 -8.44 11.37
N VAL A 12 -2.22 -8.82 10.60
CA VAL A 12 -2.59 -8.11 9.37
C VAL A 12 -3.25 -6.78 9.70
N ALA A 13 -4.14 -6.72 10.70
CA ALA A 13 -4.73 -5.46 11.15
C ALA A 13 -3.67 -4.46 11.63
N GLN A 14 -2.67 -4.94 12.39
CA GLN A 14 -1.51 -4.14 12.79
C GLN A 14 -0.68 -3.70 11.58
N ALA A 15 -0.46 -4.56 10.58
CA ALA A 15 0.23 -4.20 9.34
C ALA A 15 -0.46 -3.03 8.64
N ILE A 16 -1.77 -3.14 8.45
CA ILE A 16 -2.60 -2.11 7.82
C ILE A 16 -2.51 -0.79 8.60
N ALA A 17 -2.60 -0.85 9.93
CA ALA A 17 -2.48 0.32 10.79
C ALA A 17 -1.09 0.98 10.69
N SER A 18 -0.02 0.18 10.71
CA SER A 18 1.36 0.66 10.55
C SER A 18 1.57 1.31 9.19
N VAL A 19 1.05 0.72 8.10
CA VAL A 19 1.10 1.30 6.74
C VAL A 19 0.40 2.66 6.70
N ALA A 20 -0.81 2.76 7.26
CA ALA A 20 -1.58 4.00 7.30
C ALA A 20 -0.90 5.08 8.15
N ALA A 21 -0.32 4.71 9.29
CA ALA A 21 0.43 5.61 10.16
C ALA A 21 1.72 6.12 9.48
N LEU A 22 2.48 5.21 8.87
CA LEU A 22 3.70 5.53 8.13
C LEU A 22 3.39 6.51 6.98
N PHE A 23 2.36 6.24 6.19
CA PHE A 23 1.97 7.13 5.09
C PHE A 23 1.62 8.53 5.58
N ARG A 24 0.89 8.64 6.69
CA ARG A 24 0.53 9.94 7.29
C ARG A 24 1.73 10.69 7.86
N GLY A 25 2.83 10.01 8.19
CA GLY A 25 4.10 10.65 8.54
C GLY A 25 4.67 11.49 7.39
N TYR A 26 4.52 11.00 6.16
CA TYR A 26 4.92 11.71 4.94
C TYR A 26 3.85 12.70 4.44
N PHE A 27 2.57 12.36 4.62
CA PHE A 27 1.42 13.09 4.08
C PHE A 27 0.36 13.31 5.18
N PRO A 28 0.55 14.29 6.08
CA PRO A 28 -0.27 14.44 7.29
C PRO A 28 -1.75 14.76 7.02
N ASP A 29 -2.04 15.45 5.92
CA ASP A 29 -3.39 15.82 5.51
C ASP A 29 -4.17 14.67 4.84
N ALA A 30 -3.50 13.55 4.55
CA ALA A 30 -4.11 12.42 3.88
C ALA A 30 -5.04 11.64 4.82
N ARG A 31 -6.21 11.28 4.29
CA ARG A 31 -7.19 10.41 4.97
C ARG A 31 -7.15 9.01 4.36
N ALA A 32 -6.84 8.02 5.19
CA ALA A 32 -6.83 6.63 4.77
C ALA A 32 -8.26 6.12 4.52
N ASN A 33 -8.42 5.32 3.48
CA ASN A 33 -9.60 4.54 3.15
C ASN A 33 -9.15 3.10 2.90
N LEU A 34 -9.62 2.19 3.77
CA LEU A 34 -9.24 0.77 3.74
C LEU A 34 -10.10 -0.05 2.77
N THR A 35 -11.10 0.58 2.16
CA THR A 35 -12.01 -0.01 1.16
C THR A 35 -11.97 0.80 -0.14
N PRO A 36 -10.83 0.85 -0.85
CA PRO A 36 -10.71 1.60 -2.10
C PRO A 36 -11.59 1.04 -3.23
N TRP A 37 -11.90 -0.25 -3.21
CA TRP A 37 -12.73 -0.92 -4.21
C TRP A 37 -14.17 -1.02 -3.71
N ARG A 38 -15.09 -0.60 -4.57
CA ARG A 38 -16.52 -0.75 -4.36
C ARG A 38 -16.94 -2.21 -4.57
N ASP A 39 -18.10 -2.54 -4.01
CA ASP A 39 -18.73 -3.85 -4.17
C ASP A 39 -19.44 -3.99 -5.55
N ASP A 40 -18.80 -3.54 -6.63
CA ASP A 40 -19.33 -3.62 -7.99
C ASP A 40 -18.45 -4.49 -8.91
N PRO A 41 -19.02 -5.10 -9.97
CA PRO A 41 -18.27 -6.01 -10.84
C PRO A 41 -17.05 -5.38 -11.53
N LEU A 42 -17.08 -4.06 -11.78
CA LEU A 42 -16.00 -3.37 -12.50
C LEU A 42 -14.76 -3.21 -11.62
N THR A 43 -14.95 -2.86 -10.34
CA THR A 43 -13.85 -2.70 -9.38
C THR A 43 -13.35 -4.03 -8.82
N ARG A 44 -14.23 -5.04 -8.66
CA ARG A 44 -13.82 -6.40 -8.26
C ARG A 44 -12.80 -7.03 -9.21
N ALA A 45 -12.83 -6.69 -10.49
CA ALA A 45 -11.87 -7.21 -11.47
C ALA A 45 -10.41 -6.85 -11.14
N PHE A 46 -10.17 -5.82 -10.33
CA PHE A 46 -8.84 -5.40 -9.89
C PHE A 46 -8.43 -5.98 -8.53
N ALA A 47 -9.33 -6.71 -7.85
CA ALA A 47 -9.05 -7.30 -6.55
C ALA A 47 -8.14 -8.53 -6.71
N GLN A 48 -6.90 -8.41 -6.23
CA GLN A 48 -5.96 -9.52 -6.14
C GLN A 48 -5.92 -10.03 -4.70
N ALA A 49 -5.99 -11.35 -4.50
CA ALA A 49 -6.00 -11.97 -3.17
C ALA A 49 -4.67 -11.76 -2.44
N GLU A 50 -3.58 -11.68 -3.21
CA GLU A 50 -2.22 -11.41 -2.77
C GLU A 50 -1.93 -9.91 -2.70
N SER A 51 -2.95 -9.05 -2.63
CA SER A 51 -2.75 -7.61 -2.44
C SER A 51 -3.52 -7.01 -1.25
N LEU A 52 -2.84 -6.10 -0.56
CA LEU A 52 -3.43 -5.17 0.41
C LEU A 52 -3.55 -3.80 -0.25
N ASP A 53 -4.78 -3.42 -0.60
CA ASP A 53 -5.05 -2.14 -1.27
C ASP A 53 -5.66 -1.14 -0.28
N LEU A 54 -5.03 0.03 -0.21
CA LEU A 54 -5.47 1.18 0.58
C LEU A 54 -5.51 2.41 -0.32
N SER A 55 -6.45 3.32 -0.11
CA SER A 55 -6.38 4.65 -0.72
C SER A 55 -6.20 5.75 0.31
N PHE A 56 -5.61 6.85 -0.14
CA PHE A 56 -5.36 8.04 0.65
C PHE A 56 -5.92 9.25 -0.09
N HIS A 57 -6.87 9.94 0.55
CA HIS A 57 -7.54 11.10 -0.02
C HIS A 57 -6.99 12.39 0.58
N PHE A 58 -6.69 13.36 -0.30
CA PHE A 58 -6.24 14.70 0.08
C PHE A 58 -7.42 15.68 0.11
N PRO A 59 -7.32 16.81 0.84
CA PRO A 59 -8.32 17.87 0.81
C PRO A 59 -8.31 18.58 -0.55
N GLY A 60 -9.00 17.99 -1.54
CA GLY A 60 -9.03 18.50 -2.90
C GLY A 60 -7.86 18.00 -3.77
N TRP A 61 -7.69 18.65 -4.92
CA TRP A 61 -6.57 18.34 -5.83
C TRP A 61 -5.29 18.99 -5.32
N SER A 62 -4.18 18.26 -5.37
CA SER A 62 -2.86 18.79 -5.01
C SER A 62 -1.98 18.94 -6.26
N PRO A 63 -1.57 20.18 -6.62
CA PRO A 63 -0.67 20.41 -7.76
C PRO A 63 0.67 19.70 -7.60
N ARG A 64 1.18 19.59 -6.37
CA ARG A 64 2.45 18.89 -6.12
C ARG A 64 2.35 17.39 -6.33
N LEU A 65 1.19 16.81 -6.06
CA LEU A 65 0.93 15.39 -6.28
C LEU A 65 0.40 15.11 -7.69
N GLU A 66 -0.07 16.13 -8.42
CA GLU A 66 -0.79 15.98 -9.71
C GLU A 66 -2.00 15.02 -9.65
N CYS A 67 -2.58 14.85 -8.45
CA CYS A 67 -3.72 13.97 -8.21
C CYS A 67 -4.57 14.44 -7.01
N ARG A 68 -5.72 13.77 -6.78
CA ARG A 68 -6.60 14.01 -5.62
C ARG A 68 -6.55 12.87 -4.60
N SER A 69 -6.19 11.68 -5.05
CA SER A 69 -6.02 10.52 -4.18
C SER A 69 -4.92 9.61 -4.69
N LEU A 70 -4.32 8.88 -3.77
CA LEU A 70 -3.36 7.83 -4.06
C LEU A 70 -3.99 6.49 -3.75
N LEU A 71 -3.95 5.56 -4.70
CA LEU A 71 -4.19 4.14 -4.45
C LEU A 71 -2.82 3.48 -4.24
N VAL A 72 -2.64 2.83 -3.09
CA VAL A 72 -1.42 2.14 -2.68
C VAL A 72 -1.75 0.66 -2.57
N GLN A 73 -1.09 -0.14 -3.41
CA GLN A 73 -1.32 -1.57 -3.53
C GLN A 73 -0.04 -2.30 -3.13
N LEU A 74 -0.08 -3.00 -2.00
CA LEU A 74 1.02 -3.82 -1.52
C LEU A 74 0.83 -5.22 -2.08
N GLN A 75 1.78 -5.69 -2.88
CA GLN A 75 1.82 -7.02 -3.46
C GLN A 75 2.55 -7.96 -2.49
N LEU A 76 1.86 -8.99 -2.03
CA LEU A 76 2.32 -9.93 -1.03
C LEU A 76 2.72 -11.26 -1.69
N GLU A 77 3.57 -12.03 -1.02
CA GLU A 77 4.00 -13.35 -1.49
C GLU A 77 2.85 -14.37 -1.49
N CYS A 78 1.95 -14.28 -0.52
CA CYS A 78 0.76 -15.11 -0.40
C CYS A 78 -0.41 -14.26 0.11
N ALA A 79 -1.63 -14.70 -0.19
CA ALA A 79 -2.82 -14.07 0.37
C ALA A 79 -2.81 -14.21 1.91
N PRO A 80 -3.11 -13.13 2.67
CA PRO A 80 -3.10 -13.17 4.14
C PRO A 80 -4.02 -14.25 4.75
N ALA A 81 -5.12 -14.58 4.06
CA ALA A 81 -6.09 -15.58 4.50
C ALA A 81 -5.88 -16.97 3.88
N ALA A 82 -4.79 -17.23 3.15
CA ALA A 82 -4.55 -18.52 2.51
C ALA A 82 -4.31 -19.64 3.55
N ALA A 83 -4.92 -20.81 3.32
CA ALA A 83 -4.65 -22.00 4.12
C ALA A 83 -3.18 -22.42 3.96
N GLY A 84 -2.45 -22.52 5.06
CA GLY A 84 -1.01 -22.82 5.05
C GLY A 84 -0.10 -21.60 4.85
N ALA A 85 -0.65 -20.38 4.88
CA ALA A 85 0.15 -19.17 4.99
C ALA A 85 1.05 -19.26 6.24
N PRO A 86 2.32 -18.82 6.16
CA PRO A 86 3.22 -18.85 7.30
C PRO A 86 2.62 -18.06 8.46
N ALA A 87 2.80 -18.56 9.69
CA ALA A 87 2.43 -17.81 10.88
C ALA A 87 3.26 -16.52 10.93
N GLY A 88 2.59 -15.36 10.90
CA GLY A 88 3.25 -14.05 10.94
C GLY A 88 2.74 -13.07 9.89
N ARG A 89 3.51 -12.00 9.71
CA ARG A 89 3.20 -10.92 8.75
C ARG A 89 3.55 -11.37 7.33
N PRO A 90 2.70 -11.12 6.32
CA PRO A 90 3.00 -11.54 4.94
C PRO A 90 4.22 -10.80 4.39
N ARG A 91 5.03 -11.49 3.59
CA ARG A 91 6.19 -10.88 2.93
C ARG A 91 5.75 -9.93 1.81
N LEU A 92 6.31 -8.72 1.79
CA LEU A 92 6.06 -7.73 0.73
C LEU A 92 6.98 -7.98 -0.47
N LEU A 93 6.41 -8.17 -1.66
CA LEU A 93 7.13 -8.33 -2.92
C LEU A 93 7.28 -7.02 -3.69
N GLY A 94 6.28 -6.14 -3.59
CA GLY A 94 6.25 -4.92 -4.37
C GLY A 94 5.16 -3.95 -3.92
N VAL A 95 5.31 -2.69 -4.30
CA VAL A 95 4.34 -1.64 -4.07
C VAL A 95 4.02 -0.97 -5.41
N LEU A 96 2.73 -0.81 -5.68
CA LEU A 96 2.22 0.00 -6.78
C LEU A 96 1.42 1.16 -6.20
N ILE A 97 1.86 2.39 -6.51
CA ILE A 97 1.18 3.62 -6.13
C ILE A 97 0.62 4.26 -7.40
N ARG A 98 -0.66 4.65 -7.38
CA ARG A 98 -1.32 5.31 -8.51
C ARG A 98 -1.92 6.65 -8.07
N GLY A 99 -1.57 7.72 -8.79
CA GLY A 99 -2.20 9.03 -8.66
C GLY A 99 -3.48 9.09 -9.46
N LEU A 100 -4.61 9.28 -8.77
CA LEU A 100 -5.95 9.30 -9.37
C LEU A 100 -6.58 10.69 -9.30
N THR A 101 -7.24 11.11 -10.37
CA THR A 101 -8.27 12.16 -10.36
C THR A 101 -9.66 11.50 -10.38
N TYR A 102 -10.73 12.30 -10.49
CA TYR A 102 -12.08 11.76 -10.67
C TYR A 102 -12.22 10.97 -11.99
N GLU A 103 -11.47 11.37 -13.01
CA GLU A 103 -11.64 10.87 -14.38
C GLU A 103 -10.72 9.70 -14.70
N SER A 104 -9.48 9.71 -14.20
CA SER A 104 -8.47 8.72 -14.60
C SER A 104 -7.24 8.66 -13.69
N GLU A 105 -6.44 7.62 -13.93
CA GLU A 105 -5.07 7.55 -13.46
C GLU A 105 -4.17 8.53 -14.23
N ARG A 106 -3.43 9.36 -13.50
CA ARG A 106 -2.53 10.39 -14.03
C ARG A 106 -1.09 9.89 -14.12
N TRP A 107 -0.69 9.14 -13.11
CA TRP A 107 0.63 8.58 -12.98
C TRP A 107 0.64 7.36 -12.07
N ARG A 108 1.71 6.58 -12.17
CA ARG A 108 2.00 5.47 -11.27
C ARG A 108 3.48 5.36 -10.94
N LEU A 109 3.78 4.83 -9.76
CA LEU A 109 5.11 4.44 -9.32
C LEU A 109 5.06 2.97 -8.91
N ALA A 110 5.94 2.15 -9.46
CA ALA A 110 6.08 0.75 -9.09
C ALA A 110 7.50 0.50 -8.53
N THR A 111 7.58 -0.29 -7.46
CA THR A 111 8.88 -0.73 -6.90
C THR A 111 9.42 -1.98 -7.59
N MET A 112 8.65 -2.57 -8.51
CA MET A 112 9.14 -3.57 -9.45
C MET A 112 9.64 -2.83 -10.70
N GLY A 113 10.96 -2.56 -10.77
CA GLY A 113 11.58 -1.81 -11.86
C GLY A 113 12.39 -0.60 -11.38
N ASP A 114 12.21 0.55 -12.02
CA ASP A 114 13.09 1.72 -11.86
C ASP A 114 12.72 2.64 -10.69
N TRP A 115 11.61 2.37 -9.98
CA TRP A 115 11.11 3.20 -8.86
C TRP A 115 10.81 4.66 -9.22
N GLN A 116 10.55 4.91 -10.51
CA GLN A 116 10.23 6.24 -11.02
C GLN A 116 8.74 6.37 -11.36
N PRO A 117 8.13 7.54 -11.11
CA PRO A 117 6.80 7.83 -11.62
C PRO A 117 6.76 7.82 -13.15
N SER A 118 5.80 7.11 -13.72
CA SER A 118 5.44 7.17 -15.13
C SER A 118 4.01 7.70 -15.29
N GLY A 119 3.70 8.26 -16.46
CA GLY A 119 2.40 8.90 -16.72
C GLY A 119 2.53 10.30 -17.31
N THR A 120 1.38 10.91 -17.57
CA THR A 120 1.29 12.20 -18.29
C THR A 120 1.58 13.39 -17.39
N HIS A 121 1.32 13.27 -16.08
CA HIS A 121 1.46 14.35 -15.12
C HIS A 121 2.10 13.80 -13.85
N ARG A 122 3.44 13.83 -13.82
CA ARG A 122 4.22 13.24 -12.71
C ARG A 122 4.19 14.18 -11.50
N PRO A 123 4.23 13.62 -10.28
CA PRO A 123 4.32 14.43 -9.09
C PRO A 123 5.63 15.23 -9.06
N HIS A 124 5.65 16.29 -8.27
CA HIS A 124 6.84 17.10 -8.02
C HIS A 124 7.99 16.24 -7.48
N PRO A 125 9.27 16.50 -7.82
CA PRO A 125 10.41 15.66 -7.41
C PRO A 125 10.48 15.35 -5.90
N ALA A 126 10.28 16.35 -5.04
CA ALA A 126 10.24 16.15 -3.59
C ALA A 126 9.13 15.16 -3.12
N VAL A 127 8.00 15.12 -3.83
CA VAL A 127 6.94 14.13 -3.57
C VAL A 127 7.38 12.74 -4.02
N THR A 128 8.07 12.64 -5.16
CA THR A 128 8.67 11.38 -5.62
C THR A 128 9.66 10.82 -4.60
N GLU A 129 10.55 11.66 -4.05
CA GLU A 129 11.51 11.28 -3.01
C GLU A 129 10.79 10.78 -1.75
N ALA A 130 9.74 11.48 -1.31
CA ALA A 130 8.91 11.07 -0.18
C ALA A 130 8.22 9.72 -0.41
N LEU A 131 7.67 9.49 -1.61
CA LEU A 131 7.04 8.21 -1.97
C LEU A 131 8.07 7.06 -2.03
N GLN A 132 9.26 7.31 -2.55
CA GLN A 132 10.33 6.32 -2.56
C GLN A 132 10.83 6.00 -1.15
N ALA A 133 10.94 7.01 -0.27
CA ALA A 133 11.31 6.82 1.13
C ALA A 133 10.23 6.02 1.88
N PHE A 134 8.96 6.38 1.69
CA PHE A 134 7.81 5.61 2.15
C PHE A 134 7.87 4.14 1.70
N CYS A 135 8.15 3.87 0.42
CA CYS A 135 8.29 2.51 -0.09
C CYS A 135 9.44 1.74 0.60
N ARG A 136 10.59 2.37 0.84
CA ARG A 136 11.71 1.72 1.56
C ARG A 136 11.33 1.36 2.99
N GLU A 137 10.66 2.27 3.69
CA GLU A 137 10.18 1.99 5.05
C GLU A 137 9.06 0.96 5.08
N LEU A 138 8.22 0.86 4.03
CA LEU A 138 7.30 -0.25 3.88
C LEU A 138 8.04 -1.59 3.81
N PHE A 139 9.06 -1.72 2.94
CA PHE A 139 9.82 -2.97 2.88
C PHE A 139 10.42 -3.34 4.23
N ALA A 140 11.04 -2.38 4.93
CA ALA A 140 11.57 -2.60 6.27
C ALA A 140 10.50 -3.05 7.28
N LEU A 141 9.31 -2.43 7.26
CA LEU A 141 8.17 -2.78 8.13
C LEU A 141 7.69 -4.23 7.96
N PHE A 142 7.84 -4.80 6.76
CA PHE A 142 7.48 -6.18 6.46
C PHE A 142 8.65 -7.17 6.62
N GLU A 143 9.90 -6.69 6.70
CA GLU A 143 11.09 -7.51 6.99
C GLU A 143 11.37 -7.65 8.50
N ASP A 144 11.27 -6.56 9.27
CA ASP A 144 11.71 -6.47 10.68
C ASP A 144 10.94 -7.42 11.62
N HIS A 145 9.71 -7.80 11.27
CA HIS A 145 8.88 -8.70 12.08
C HIS A 145 9.00 -10.18 11.70
N GLY A 146 9.79 -10.53 10.70
CA GLY A 146 10.09 -11.92 10.34
C GLY A 146 11.11 -12.59 11.27
N GLN A 147 11.88 -11.81 12.04
CA GLN A 147 12.97 -12.33 12.88
C GLN A 147 12.57 -12.54 14.35
N GLY A 148 11.51 -11.88 14.84
CA GLY A 148 11.08 -11.95 16.24
C GLY A 148 10.39 -13.26 16.66
N GLN A 149 9.91 -14.09 15.73
CA GLN A 149 9.28 -15.37 16.05
C GLN A 149 10.21 -16.59 15.97
N ALA A 150 11.39 -16.45 15.37
CA ALA A 150 12.36 -17.55 15.29
C ALA A 150 13.12 -17.78 16.61
N GLN A 151 13.15 -16.81 17.52
CA GLN A 151 13.89 -16.91 18.79
C GLN A 151 13.09 -17.51 19.96
N ASP A 152 11.75 -17.54 19.89
CA ASP A 152 10.90 -18.05 20.98
C ASP A 152 10.57 -19.55 20.87
N GLN A 153 11.07 -20.23 19.84
CA GLN A 153 10.83 -21.67 19.60
C GLN A 153 12.05 -22.55 19.94
N ALA A 154 13.10 -21.96 20.51
CA ALA A 154 14.35 -22.64 20.86
C ALA A 154 14.68 -22.59 22.37
N ALA A 155 13.69 -22.35 23.24
CA ALA A 155 13.83 -22.36 24.69
C ALA A 155 13.04 -23.50 25.34
#